data_AF-A0A0W0F7N5-F1
#
_entry.id   AF-A0A0W0F7N5-F1
#
_cell.length_a   1.000
_cell.length_b   1.000
_cell.length_c   1.000
_cell.angle_alpha   90.00
_cell.angle_beta   90.00
_cell.angle_gamma   90.00
#
_symmetry.space_group_name_H-M   'P 1'
#
loop_
_entity.id
_entity.type
_entity.pdbx_description
1 polymer ?
#
loop_
_entity_poly.entity_id
_entity_poly.type
_entity_poly.pdbx_seq_one_letter_code
_entity_poly.pdbx_strand_id
1 'polypeptide(L)'
;MTTNRVHETSARRFQAATYSDTAVAALVAYDYIITLPDEIELVWSARWNLTKVLYLLQRYMPFVDTVALVLHNDFTPGLGYQQCRNTYDISGWMFVIGIALSEVLLTLRLWAVWHKDYRLTIGLPIFFAVCWGIIFTVMAIWLPSMTCELHITRLPHDPMETCDPTVGPQPLPHLGCYVSGGSSILFIAWVLVMLYDGGTMSLMVISGIASYRSGVHRGLVKTIHRDGVFYYIVLFCFALANVVTTVVLPGELQAIVSSAERVMHPILTSRVIHSIRAKASRPSAWIGFDEQNWNDVGLGVNDIP
;
A
#
# COMPACT_ATOMS: atom_id res chain seq x y z
N MET A 1 11.19 3.26 -39.60
CA MET A 1 10.09 4.13 -39.13
C MET A 1 9.28 3.49 -37.99
N THR A 2 8.98 2.18 -38.05
CA THR A 2 8.24 1.46 -37.00
C THR A 2 8.98 1.37 -35.67
N THR A 3 10.29 1.10 -35.66
CA THR A 3 11.11 1.00 -34.44
C THR A 3 11.16 2.31 -33.64
N ASN A 4 11.30 3.46 -34.31
CA ASN A 4 11.32 4.77 -33.63
C ASN A 4 9.99 5.11 -32.94
N ARG A 5 8.84 4.76 -33.54
CA ARG A 5 7.52 4.97 -32.89
C ARG A 5 7.33 4.10 -31.65
N VAL A 6 7.86 2.87 -31.65
CA VAL A 6 7.77 1.96 -30.51
C VAL A 6 8.56 2.53 -29.32
N HIS A 7 9.77 3.02 -29.55
CA HIS A 7 10.59 3.66 -28.52
C HIS A 7 9.99 4.98 -27.99
N GLU A 8 9.39 5.80 -28.85
CA GLU A 8 8.68 7.01 -28.40
C GLU A 8 7.46 6.68 -27.53
N THR A 9 6.76 5.57 -27.82
CA THR A 9 5.58 5.16 -27.06
C THR A 9 5.96 4.63 -25.69
N SER A 10 7.03 3.83 -25.58
CA SER A 10 7.50 3.34 -24.28
C SER A 10 8.06 4.46 -23.40
N ALA A 11 8.80 5.41 -23.99
CA ALA A 11 9.31 6.58 -23.26
C ALA A 11 8.18 7.43 -22.64
N ARG A 12 7.07 7.63 -23.37
CA ARG A 12 5.90 8.35 -22.84
C ARG A 12 5.21 7.60 -21.70
N ARG A 13 5.09 6.27 -21.80
CA ARG A 13 4.51 5.43 -20.74
C ARG A 13 5.35 5.46 -19.48
N PHE A 14 6.68 5.41 -19.63
CA PHE A 14 7.60 5.55 -18.52
C PHE A 14 7.45 6.92 -17.83
N GLN A 15 7.45 8.02 -18.59
CA GLN A 15 7.20 9.35 -18.01
C GLN A 15 5.89 9.42 -17.24
N ALA A 16 4.82 8.81 -17.74
CA ALA A 16 3.54 8.75 -17.03
C ALA A 16 3.63 7.97 -15.71
N ALA A 17 4.35 6.84 -15.70
CA ALA A 17 4.61 6.06 -14.48
C ALA A 17 5.44 6.88 -13.46
N THR A 18 6.56 7.47 -13.87
CA THR A 18 7.40 8.31 -13.00
C THR A 18 6.64 9.51 -12.43
N TYR A 19 5.80 10.18 -13.23
CA TYR A 19 4.97 11.26 -12.72
C TYR A 19 3.95 10.76 -11.69
N SER A 20 3.37 9.58 -11.91
CA SER A 20 2.49 8.94 -10.95
C SER A 20 3.23 8.61 -9.64
N ASP A 21 4.40 7.98 -9.72
CA ASP A 21 5.21 7.60 -8.57
C ASP A 21 5.66 8.83 -7.77
N THR A 22 6.03 9.91 -8.46
CA THR A 22 6.32 11.21 -7.83
C THR A 22 5.07 11.80 -7.14
N ALA A 23 3.90 11.70 -7.77
CA ALA A 23 2.66 12.21 -7.20
C ALA A 23 2.23 11.43 -5.95
N VAL A 24 2.34 10.10 -5.95
CA VAL A 24 2.03 9.28 -4.77
C VAL A 24 3.05 9.47 -3.65
N ALA A 25 4.34 9.65 -3.97
CA ALA A 25 5.36 10.02 -2.99
C ALA A 25 5.06 11.36 -2.32
N ALA A 26 4.66 12.37 -3.10
CA ALA A 26 4.22 13.66 -2.58
C ALA A 26 2.96 13.51 -1.71
N LEU A 27 2.01 12.64 -2.10
CA LEU A 27 0.79 12.38 -1.34
C LEU A 27 1.11 11.74 0.04
N VAL A 28 2.01 10.77 0.11
CA VAL A 28 2.48 10.18 1.38
C VAL A 28 3.08 11.26 2.27
N ALA A 29 4.01 12.05 1.73
CA ALA A 29 4.69 13.10 2.47
C ALA A 29 3.70 14.15 2.99
N TYR A 30 2.75 14.56 2.16
CA TYR A 30 1.68 15.48 2.53
C TYR A 30 0.81 14.91 3.65
N ASP A 31 0.30 13.68 3.51
CA ASP A 31 -0.53 13.03 4.53
C ASP A 31 0.23 12.89 5.86
N TYR A 32 1.51 12.55 5.80
CA TYR A 32 2.37 12.48 6.97
C TYR A 32 2.46 13.82 7.69
N ILE A 33 2.80 14.90 6.99
CA ILE A 33 2.98 16.23 7.58
C ILE A 33 1.70 16.70 8.28
N ILE A 34 0.53 16.53 7.65
CA ILE A 34 -0.73 17.03 8.22
C ILE A 34 -1.28 16.17 9.36
N THR A 35 -0.86 14.92 9.48
CA THR A 35 -1.31 14.00 10.55
C THR A 35 -0.26 13.77 11.63
N LEU A 36 0.96 14.27 11.47
CA LEU A 36 2.04 14.14 12.45
C LEU A 36 1.67 14.67 13.85
N PRO A 37 0.96 15.82 14.00
CA PRO A 37 0.54 16.27 15.33
C PRO A 37 -0.37 15.24 16.03
N ASP A 38 -1.36 14.72 15.31
CA ASP A 38 -2.26 13.67 15.81
C ASP A 38 -1.49 12.37 16.11
N GLU A 39 -0.49 12.02 15.29
CA GLU A 39 0.34 10.83 15.50
C GLU A 39 1.14 10.94 16.81
N ILE A 40 1.74 12.11 17.07
CA ILE A 40 2.51 12.36 18.29
C ILE A 40 1.59 12.28 19.52
N GLU A 41 0.42 12.92 19.46
CA GLU A 41 -0.52 12.97 20.57
C GLU A 41 -1.19 11.61 20.84
N LEU A 42 -1.59 10.88 19.79
CA LEU A 42 -2.45 9.70 19.92
C LEU A 42 -1.69 8.37 19.83
N VAL A 43 -0.49 8.35 19.24
CA VAL A 43 0.27 7.12 19.01
C VAL A 43 1.60 7.12 19.75
N TRP A 44 2.36 8.20 19.70
CA TRP A 44 3.69 8.23 20.31
C TRP A 44 3.61 8.24 21.84
N SER A 45 2.69 9.02 22.40
CA SER A 45 2.37 9.04 23.82
C SER A 45 1.89 7.69 24.34
N ALA A 46 1.28 6.88 23.47
CA ALA A 46 0.64 5.63 23.87
C ALA A 46 1.66 4.55 24.28
N ARG A 47 1.26 3.64 25.18
CA ARG A 47 2.09 2.48 25.59
C ARG A 47 2.48 1.61 24.39
N TRP A 48 3.64 0.95 24.49
CA TRP A 48 4.10 0.01 23.47
C TRP A 48 3.24 -1.26 23.50
N ASN A 49 2.59 -1.54 22.37
CA ASN A 49 1.82 -2.76 22.13
C ASN A 49 2.01 -3.21 20.66
N LEU A 50 1.52 -4.40 20.33
CA LEU A 50 1.66 -4.97 18.97
C LEU A 50 1.08 -4.02 17.91
N THR A 51 -0.08 -3.43 18.15
CA THR A 51 -0.76 -2.53 17.23
C THR A 51 0.05 -1.26 16.94
N LYS A 52 0.72 -0.69 17.95
CA LYS A 52 1.64 0.45 17.78
C LYS A 52 2.82 0.07 16.89
N VAL A 53 3.41 -1.11 17.09
CA VAL A 53 4.52 -1.59 16.25
C VAL A 53 4.06 -1.78 14.80
N LEU A 54 2.94 -2.49 14.59
CA LEU A 54 2.37 -2.70 13.26
C LEU A 54 2.04 -1.37 12.58
N TYR A 55 1.44 -0.43 13.32
CA TYR A 55 1.13 0.92 12.85
C TYR A 55 2.37 1.67 12.37
N LEU A 56 3.44 1.70 13.17
CA LEU A 56 4.67 2.42 12.81
C LEU A 56 5.33 1.75 11.60
N LEU A 57 5.43 0.42 11.56
CA LEU A 57 6.03 -0.28 10.43
C LEU A 57 5.33 0.04 9.11
N GLN A 58 4.00 -0.13 9.06
CA GLN A 58 3.25 0.14 7.83
C GLN A 58 3.23 1.64 7.45
N ARG A 59 3.28 2.54 8.45
CA ARG A 59 3.25 4.00 8.25
C ARG A 59 4.53 4.51 7.57
N TYR A 60 5.69 3.98 7.99
CA TYR A 60 6.98 4.46 7.52
C TYR A 60 7.55 3.68 6.32
N MET A 61 7.05 2.46 6.03
CA MET A 61 7.50 1.68 4.87
C MET A 61 7.40 2.42 3.52
N PRO A 62 6.31 3.17 3.20
CA PRO A 62 6.20 3.98 1.97
C PRO A 62 7.38 4.92 1.70
N PHE A 63 8.00 5.46 2.75
CA PHE A 63 9.15 6.34 2.60
C PHE A 63 10.41 5.60 2.14
N VAL A 64 10.48 4.30 2.41
CA VAL A 64 11.60 3.47 1.95
C VAL A 64 11.30 2.91 0.57
N ASP A 65 10.22 2.16 0.39
CA ASP A 65 9.96 1.48 -0.89
C ASP A 65 9.63 2.47 -2.02
N THR A 66 8.74 3.43 -1.77
CA THR A 66 8.23 4.34 -2.80
C THR A 66 9.13 5.57 -2.93
N VAL A 67 9.36 6.29 -1.82
CA VAL A 67 10.09 7.57 -1.87
C VAL A 67 11.59 7.36 -2.08
N ALA A 68 12.23 6.41 -1.37
CA ALA A 68 13.67 6.23 -1.48
C ALA A 68 14.06 5.30 -2.64
N LEU A 69 13.44 4.12 -2.75
CA LEU A 69 13.88 3.10 -3.73
C LEU A 69 13.33 3.35 -5.13
N VAL A 70 12.01 3.53 -5.29
CA VAL A 70 11.39 3.74 -6.62
C VAL A 70 11.84 5.05 -7.25
N LEU A 71 11.77 6.18 -6.53
CA LEU A 71 12.24 7.46 -7.10
C LEU A 71 13.75 7.46 -7.39
N HIS A 72 14.56 6.74 -6.59
CA HIS A 72 15.98 6.58 -6.91
C HIS A 72 16.17 5.86 -8.24
N ASN A 73 15.40 4.79 -8.50
CA ASN A 73 15.44 4.09 -9.78
C ASN A 73 14.97 4.96 -10.95
N ASP A 74 13.95 5.79 -10.74
CA ASP A 74 13.38 6.66 -11.78
C ASP A 74 14.31 7.81 -12.18
N PHE A 75 15.00 8.41 -11.20
CA PHE A 75 15.77 9.63 -11.40
C PHE A 75 17.28 9.44 -11.47
N THR A 76 17.81 8.24 -11.18
CA THR A 76 19.26 7.99 -11.25
C THR A 76 19.65 7.48 -12.64
N PRO A 77 20.34 8.30 -13.46
CA PRO A 77 20.79 7.86 -14.77
C PRO A 77 21.94 6.86 -14.65
N GLY A 78 22.03 5.93 -15.60
CA GLY A 78 23.17 5.01 -15.70
C GLY A 78 23.20 3.91 -14.64
N LEU A 79 22.10 3.63 -13.95
CA LEU A 79 21.98 2.48 -13.05
C LEU A 79 22.30 1.18 -13.80
N GLY A 80 23.18 0.37 -13.21
CA GLY A 80 23.46 -0.96 -13.73
C GLY A 80 22.21 -1.85 -13.64
N TYR A 81 22.06 -2.79 -14.59
CA TYR A 81 20.95 -3.75 -14.60
C TYR A 81 20.75 -4.45 -13.25
N GLN A 82 21.84 -4.90 -12.62
CA GLN A 82 21.79 -5.60 -11.34
C GLN A 82 21.31 -4.70 -10.19
N GLN A 83 21.74 -3.43 -10.17
CA GLN A 83 21.34 -2.48 -9.14
C GLN A 83 19.84 -2.17 -9.26
N CYS A 84 19.39 -1.86 -10.48
CA CYS A 84 17.99 -1.64 -10.76
C CYS A 84 17.13 -2.84 -10.36
N ARG A 85 17.54 -4.05 -10.75
CA ARG A 85 16.82 -5.29 -10.45
C ARG A 85 16.73 -5.53 -8.94
N ASN A 86 17.85 -5.42 -8.23
CA ASN A 86 17.86 -5.61 -6.77
C ASN A 86 16.95 -4.60 -6.07
N THR A 87 16.96 -3.33 -6.50
CA THR A 87 16.11 -2.30 -5.92
C THR A 87 14.63 -2.59 -6.14
N TYR A 88 14.23 -3.01 -7.35
CA TYR A 88 12.84 -3.41 -7.61
C TYR A 88 12.42 -4.69 -6.87
N ASP A 89 13.31 -5.66 -6.71
CA ASP A 89 13.04 -6.87 -5.93
C ASP A 89 12.82 -6.52 -4.45
N ILE A 90 13.66 -5.64 -3.87
CA ILE A 90 13.50 -5.15 -2.49
C ILE A 90 12.22 -4.34 -2.35
N SER A 91 11.98 -3.39 -3.26
CA SER A 91 10.78 -2.57 -3.29
C SER A 91 9.51 -3.43 -3.39
N GLY A 92 9.50 -4.44 -4.26
CA GLY A 92 8.36 -5.36 -4.41
C GLY A 92 8.06 -6.18 -3.16
N TRP A 93 9.08 -6.63 -2.41
CA TRP A 93 8.87 -7.29 -1.13
C TRP A 93 8.35 -6.33 -0.05
N MET A 94 8.92 -5.12 0.03
CA MET A 94 8.44 -4.10 0.97
C MET A 94 7.02 -3.66 0.66
N PHE A 95 6.67 -3.61 -0.63
CA PHE A 95 5.34 -3.29 -1.13
C PHE A 95 4.30 -4.28 -0.60
N VAL A 96 4.52 -5.58 -0.84
CA VAL A 96 3.56 -6.63 -0.43
C VAL A 96 3.49 -6.74 1.10
N ILE A 97 4.61 -6.63 1.81
CA ILE A 97 4.63 -6.64 3.27
C ILE A 97 3.89 -5.42 3.83
N GLY A 98 4.09 -4.24 3.23
CA GLY A 98 3.43 -3.01 3.65
C GLY A 98 1.91 -3.10 3.57
N ILE A 99 1.38 -3.61 2.45
CA ILE A 99 -0.06 -3.85 2.29
C ILE A 99 -0.54 -4.89 3.30
N ALA A 100 0.19 -6.00 3.48
CA ALA A 100 -0.17 -7.05 4.45
C ALA A 100 -0.31 -6.50 5.88
N LEU A 101 0.61 -5.62 6.30
CA LEU A 101 0.58 -5.01 7.63
C LEU A 101 -0.64 -4.07 7.80
N SER A 102 -0.99 -3.29 6.78
CA SER A 102 -2.21 -2.48 6.79
C SER A 102 -3.47 -3.36 6.90
N GLU A 103 -3.52 -4.47 6.15
CA GLU A 103 -4.63 -5.42 6.22
C GLU A 103 -4.75 -6.11 7.59
N VAL A 104 -3.64 -6.44 8.24
CA VAL A 104 -3.67 -6.94 9.63
C VAL A 104 -4.31 -5.92 10.56
N LEU A 105 -3.96 -4.63 10.47
CA LEU A 105 -4.55 -3.59 11.32
C LEU A 105 -6.04 -3.40 11.06
N LEU A 106 -6.46 -3.39 9.80
CA LEU A 106 -7.86 -3.31 9.42
C LEU A 106 -8.65 -4.55 9.87
N THR A 107 -8.01 -5.70 9.93
CA THR A 107 -8.61 -6.97 10.39
C THR A 107 -8.74 -7.02 11.90
N LEU A 108 -7.71 -6.57 12.64
CA LEU A 108 -7.79 -6.41 14.10
C LEU A 108 -8.93 -5.47 14.50
N ARG A 109 -9.09 -4.39 13.74
CA ARG A 109 -10.22 -3.47 13.91
C ARG A 109 -11.56 -4.15 13.65
N LEU A 110 -11.69 -4.89 12.55
CA LEU A 110 -12.91 -5.63 12.23
C LEU A 110 -13.27 -6.62 13.34
N TRP A 111 -12.27 -7.33 13.87
CA TRP A 111 -12.44 -8.24 15.00
C TRP A 111 -12.93 -7.53 16.28
N ALA A 112 -12.38 -6.36 16.59
CA ALA A 112 -12.83 -5.54 17.73
C ALA A 112 -14.28 -5.04 17.57
N VAL A 113 -14.67 -4.65 16.35
CA VAL A 113 -16.04 -4.22 16.01
C VAL A 113 -17.06 -5.34 16.22
N TRP A 114 -16.66 -6.58 16.00
CA TRP A 114 -17.51 -7.76 16.22
C TRP A 114 -17.44 -8.31 17.64
N HIS A 115 -17.02 -7.50 18.62
CA HIS A 115 -16.95 -7.91 20.04
C HIS A 115 -16.16 -9.21 20.27
N LYS A 116 -15.13 -9.45 19.45
CA LYS A 116 -14.28 -10.65 19.49
C LYS A 116 -15.05 -11.97 19.38
N ASP A 117 -16.07 -12.02 18.52
CA ASP A 117 -16.80 -13.25 18.22
C ASP A 117 -15.84 -14.41 17.90
N TYR A 118 -16.01 -15.56 18.58
CA TYR A 118 -15.12 -16.71 18.47
C TYR A 118 -14.98 -17.24 17.04
N ARG A 119 -16.02 -17.09 16.21
CA ARG A 119 -16.00 -17.52 14.81
C ARG A 119 -15.04 -16.66 14.01
N LEU A 120 -14.99 -15.36 14.29
CA LEU A 120 -14.10 -14.42 13.61
C LEU A 120 -12.68 -14.46 14.18
N THR A 121 -12.52 -14.76 15.48
CA THR A 121 -11.20 -14.97 16.11
C THR A 121 -10.41 -16.08 15.40
N ILE A 122 -11.09 -17.12 14.91
CA ILE A 122 -10.46 -18.22 14.17
C ILE A 122 -10.54 -18.00 12.65
N GLY A 123 -11.68 -17.53 12.16
CA GLY A 123 -11.94 -17.38 10.72
C GLY A 123 -11.08 -16.30 10.04
N LEU A 124 -10.90 -15.14 10.67
CA LEU A 124 -10.14 -14.03 10.07
C LEU A 124 -8.65 -14.35 9.91
N PRO A 125 -7.94 -14.92 10.91
CA PRO A 125 -6.55 -15.33 10.73
C PRO A 125 -6.37 -16.42 9.66
N ILE A 126 -7.29 -17.40 9.58
CA ILE A 126 -7.24 -18.43 8.53
C ILE A 126 -7.44 -17.78 7.16
N PHE A 127 -8.44 -16.92 7.02
CA PHE A 127 -8.72 -16.22 5.77
C PHE A 127 -7.53 -15.36 5.33
N PHE A 128 -6.92 -14.61 6.27
CA PHE A 128 -5.69 -13.86 6.03
C PHE A 128 -4.54 -14.78 5.60
N ALA A 129 -4.25 -15.84 6.36
CA ALA A 129 -3.13 -16.74 6.08
C ALA A 129 -3.26 -17.43 4.71
N VAL A 130 -4.47 -17.82 4.31
CA VAL A 130 -4.73 -18.43 3.00
C VAL A 130 -4.53 -17.42 1.87
N CYS A 131 -5.21 -16.26 1.94
CA CYS A 131 -5.10 -15.25 0.88
C CYS A 131 -3.66 -14.71 0.77
N TRP A 132 -3.08 -14.29 1.88
CA TRP A 132 -1.75 -13.70 1.90
C TRP A 132 -0.65 -14.73 1.64
N GLY A 133 -0.77 -15.97 2.12
CA GLY A 133 0.18 -17.04 1.79
C GLY A 133 0.27 -17.30 0.29
N ILE A 134 -0.86 -17.29 -0.41
CA ILE A 134 -0.89 -17.40 -1.88
C ILE A 134 -0.29 -16.14 -2.52
N ILE A 135 -0.63 -14.93 -2.04
CA ILE A 135 -0.06 -13.67 -2.54
C ILE A 135 1.47 -13.67 -2.42
N PHE A 136 2.04 -14.03 -1.26
CA PHE A 136 3.49 -14.13 -1.07
C PHE A 136 4.13 -15.13 -2.03
N THR A 137 3.46 -16.26 -2.29
CA THR A 137 3.92 -17.27 -3.27
C THR A 137 3.89 -16.73 -4.69
N VAL A 138 2.81 -16.04 -5.08
CA VAL A 138 2.69 -15.38 -6.39
C VAL A 138 3.78 -14.33 -6.56
N MET A 139 4.05 -13.50 -5.55
CA MET A 139 5.12 -12.50 -5.58
C MET A 139 6.50 -13.14 -5.70
N ALA A 140 6.76 -14.26 -5.00
CA ALA A 140 8.00 -15.00 -5.12
C ALA A 140 8.26 -15.54 -6.53
N ILE A 141 7.20 -15.83 -7.29
CA ILE A 141 7.29 -16.28 -8.69
C ILE A 141 7.37 -15.09 -9.65
N TRP A 142 6.59 -14.05 -9.38
CA TRP A 142 6.46 -12.89 -10.26
C TRP A 142 7.71 -12.00 -10.25
N LEU A 143 8.29 -11.72 -9.08
CA LEU A 143 9.49 -10.88 -8.95
C LEU A 143 10.64 -11.39 -9.85
N PRO A 144 11.03 -12.69 -9.83
CA PRO A 144 11.98 -13.28 -10.79
C PRO A 144 11.62 -13.11 -12.27
N SER A 145 10.32 -13.10 -12.60
CA SER A 145 9.85 -13.01 -13.99
C SER A 145 9.91 -11.61 -14.61
N MET A 146 10.18 -10.57 -13.80
CA MET A 146 10.22 -9.20 -14.29
C MET A 146 11.39 -8.97 -15.25
N THR A 147 11.12 -8.26 -16.34
CA THR A 147 12.13 -7.75 -17.28
C THR A 147 12.31 -6.26 -17.04
N CYS A 148 13.55 -5.85 -16.80
CA CYS A 148 13.91 -4.43 -16.69
C CYS A 148 14.56 -3.98 -17.99
N GLU A 149 14.09 -2.88 -18.55
CA GLU A 149 14.74 -2.23 -19.69
C GLU A 149 15.51 -1.02 -19.22
N LEU A 150 16.76 -0.90 -19.68
CA LEU A 150 17.57 0.28 -19.46
C LEU A 150 17.46 1.16 -20.70
N HIS A 151 16.87 2.36 -20.56
CA HIS A 151 16.80 3.31 -21.67
C HIS A 151 18.14 4.00 -21.87
N ILE A 152 19.09 3.30 -22.50
CA ILE A 152 20.29 3.95 -23.05
C ILE A 152 19.89 4.45 -24.43
N THR A 153 19.71 5.75 -24.63
CA THR A 153 19.78 6.32 -25.97
C THR A 153 21.22 6.16 -26.47
N ARG A 154 21.55 5.00 -27.05
CA ARG A 154 22.76 4.84 -27.84
C ARG A 154 22.58 5.69 -29.10
N LEU A 155 23.42 6.70 -29.27
CA LEU A 155 23.60 7.34 -30.57
C LEU A 155 24.08 6.25 -31.56
N PRO A 156 23.44 6.09 -32.73
CA PRO A 156 23.84 5.09 -33.71
C PRO A 156 25.03 5.61 -34.50
N HIS A 157 26.24 5.47 -33.95
CA HIS A 157 27.52 5.33 -34.66
C HIS A 157 28.65 5.44 -33.64
N ASP A 158 29.14 4.32 -33.12
CA ASP A 158 30.57 4.03 -33.17
C ASP A 158 30.85 2.57 -32.80
N PRO A 159 31.81 1.90 -33.47
CA PRO A 159 32.15 0.53 -33.19
C PRO A 159 32.96 0.45 -31.89
N MET A 160 32.49 -0.41 -30.99
CA MET A 160 33.24 -1.16 -29.98
C MET A 160 34.68 -0.69 -29.70
N GLU A 161 34.88 0.10 -28.65
CA GLU A 161 36.16 0.11 -27.92
C GLU A 161 35.94 0.49 -26.46
N THR A 162 36.28 -0.46 -25.58
CA THR A 162 36.68 -0.29 -24.16
C THR A 162 35.81 0.57 -23.23
N CYS A 163 35.22 -0.09 -22.23
CA CYS A 163 34.65 0.55 -21.04
C CYS A 163 35.77 1.19 -20.19
N ASP A 164 36.16 2.42 -20.51
CA ASP A 164 36.82 3.33 -19.58
C ASP A 164 35.71 4.12 -18.83
N PRO A 165 35.64 4.06 -17.48
CA PRO A 165 34.59 4.74 -16.72
C PRO A 165 34.70 6.28 -16.70
N THR A 166 35.70 6.88 -17.35
CA THR A 166 35.96 8.33 -17.24
C THR A 166 35.61 9.17 -18.47
N VAL A 167 35.34 8.58 -19.65
CA VAL A 167 34.99 9.33 -20.87
C VAL A 167 33.95 8.58 -21.70
N GLY A 168 32.67 8.77 -21.39
CA GLY A 168 31.55 8.30 -22.21
C GLY A 168 30.59 9.45 -22.53
N PRO A 169 29.97 9.49 -23.73
CA PRO A 169 29.09 10.59 -24.12
C PRO A 169 27.89 10.64 -23.16
N GLN A 170 27.64 11.84 -22.64
CA GLN A 170 26.62 12.09 -21.62
C GLN A 170 25.26 11.53 -22.08
N PRO A 171 24.66 10.58 -21.34
CA PRO A 171 23.27 10.21 -21.60
C PRO A 171 22.40 11.45 -21.36
N LEU A 172 21.39 11.67 -22.20
CA LEU A 172 20.36 12.67 -21.92
C LEU A 172 19.82 12.46 -20.48
N PRO A 173 19.53 13.52 -19.72
CA PRO A 173 19.76 13.52 -18.28
C PRO A 173 18.62 12.95 -17.42
N HIS A 174 17.61 12.29 -18.00
CA HIS A 174 16.28 12.25 -17.37
C HIS A 174 15.53 10.91 -17.39
N LEU A 175 16.13 9.79 -17.77
CA LEU A 175 15.40 8.51 -17.79
C LEU A 175 16.18 7.41 -17.05
N GLY A 176 15.66 7.03 -15.87
CA GLY A 176 16.19 5.95 -15.04
C GLY A 176 15.82 4.54 -15.54
N CYS A 177 15.77 3.58 -14.63
CA CYS A 177 15.49 2.17 -14.95
C CYS A 177 14.04 1.78 -14.63
N TYR A 178 13.39 1.06 -15.55
CA TYR A 178 11.99 0.67 -15.41
C TYR A 178 11.72 -0.80 -15.70
N VAL A 179 10.62 -1.30 -15.13
CA VAL A 179 10.07 -2.62 -15.43
C VAL A 179 9.29 -2.55 -16.74
N SER A 180 9.77 -3.23 -17.77
CA SER A 180 9.10 -3.28 -19.09
C SER A 180 8.05 -4.38 -19.19
N GLY A 181 8.10 -5.38 -18.31
CA GLY A 181 7.16 -6.49 -18.33
C GLY A 181 7.38 -7.48 -17.19
N GLY A 182 6.43 -8.39 -17.05
CA GLY A 182 6.44 -9.48 -16.08
C GLY A 182 5.35 -10.50 -16.40
N SER A 183 5.37 -11.63 -15.70
CA SER A 183 4.35 -12.68 -15.87
C SER A 183 2.95 -12.16 -15.51
N SER A 184 1.94 -12.59 -16.27
CA SER A 184 0.52 -12.29 -15.98
C SER A 184 0.00 -12.93 -14.69
N ILE A 185 0.82 -13.74 -14.00
CA ILE A 185 0.48 -14.36 -12.71
C ILE A 185 0.16 -13.33 -11.62
N LEU A 186 0.65 -12.08 -11.73
CA LEU A 186 0.35 -10.99 -10.80
C LEU A 186 -1.16 -10.73 -10.66
N PHE A 187 -1.94 -11.00 -11.70
CA PHE A 187 -3.40 -10.90 -11.67
C PHE A 187 -4.03 -11.68 -10.50
N ILE A 188 -3.48 -12.85 -10.18
CA ILE A 188 -3.97 -13.70 -9.08
C ILE A 188 -3.83 -12.98 -7.73
N ALA A 189 -2.73 -12.24 -7.52
CA ALA A 189 -2.50 -11.50 -6.29
C ALA A 189 -3.57 -10.40 -6.11
N TRP A 190 -3.85 -9.61 -7.16
CA TRP A 190 -4.87 -8.57 -7.10
C TRP A 190 -6.27 -9.10 -6.91
N VAL A 191 -6.62 -10.24 -7.52
CA VAL A 191 -7.91 -10.91 -7.26
C VAL A 191 -8.02 -11.32 -5.79
N LEU A 192 -6.95 -11.85 -5.20
CA LEU A 192 -6.96 -12.24 -3.78
C LEU A 192 -7.05 -11.03 -2.84
N VAL A 193 -6.38 -9.92 -3.15
CA VAL A 193 -6.54 -8.66 -2.40
C VAL A 193 -7.99 -8.16 -2.51
N MET A 194 -8.55 -8.11 -3.71
CA MET A 194 -9.95 -7.70 -3.93
C MET A 194 -10.95 -8.61 -3.18
N LEU A 195 -10.71 -9.93 -3.14
CA LEU A 195 -11.54 -10.86 -2.37
C LEU A 195 -11.41 -10.62 -0.86
N TYR A 196 -10.19 -10.31 -0.40
CA TYR A 196 -9.92 -10.00 1.00
C TYR A 196 -10.64 -8.72 1.42
N ASP A 197 -10.42 -7.63 0.70
CA ASP A 197 -11.05 -6.32 0.91
C ASP A 197 -12.57 -6.42 0.81
N GLY A 198 -13.08 -7.17 -0.18
CA GLY A 198 -14.51 -7.41 -0.34
C GLY A 198 -15.10 -8.16 0.85
N GLY A 199 -14.38 -9.14 1.39
CA GLY A 199 -14.77 -9.90 2.58
C GLY A 199 -14.80 -9.03 3.84
N THR A 200 -13.72 -8.29 4.11
CA THR A 200 -13.63 -7.41 5.30
C THR A 200 -14.61 -6.24 5.21
N MET A 201 -14.78 -5.64 4.02
CA MET A 201 -15.80 -4.63 3.72
C MET A 201 -17.20 -5.17 4.01
N SER A 202 -17.53 -6.36 3.51
CA SER A 202 -18.85 -6.97 3.69
C SER A 202 -19.16 -7.20 5.17
N LEU A 203 -18.21 -7.74 5.93
CA LEU A 203 -18.36 -7.93 7.37
C LEU A 203 -18.52 -6.61 8.13
N MET A 204 -17.80 -5.56 7.71
CA MET A 204 -17.91 -4.22 8.30
C MET A 204 -19.28 -3.58 8.02
N VAL A 205 -19.80 -3.73 6.80
CA VAL A 205 -21.14 -3.27 6.39
C VAL A 205 -22.23 -4.02 7.14
N ILE A 206 -22.13 -5.35 7.23
CA ILE A 206 -23.09 -6.19 7.97
C ILE A 206 -23.16 -5.74 9.43
N SER A 207 -22.01 -5.53 10.07
CA SER A 207 -21.96 -5.03 11.45
C SER A 207 -22.54 -3.63 11.59
N GLY A 208 -22.30 -2.74 10.61
CA GLY A 208 -22.91 -1.41 10.57
C GLY A 208 -24.43 -1.44 10.47
N ILE A 209 -24.98 -2.31 9.62
CA ILE A 209 -26.43 -2.49 9.46
C ILE A 209 -27.04 -3.11 10.73
N ALA A 210 -26.38 -4.10 11.33
CA ALA A 210 -26.84 -4.74 12.56
C ALA A 210 -26.89 -3.73 13.73
N SER A 211 -25.85 -2.90 13.88
CA SER A 211 -25.79 -1.82 14.88
C SER A 211 -26.83 -0.73 14.65
N TYR A 212 -27.15 -0.41 13.39
CA TYR A 212 -28.21 0.54 13.06
C TYR A 212 -29.60 -0.02 13.42
N ARG A 213 -29.85 -1.31 13.12
CA ARG A 213 -31.13 -1.97 13.40
C ARG A 213 -31.38 -2.19 14.89
N SER A 214 -30.35 -2.38 15.70
CA SER A 214 -30.49 -2.56 17.15
C SER A 214 -30.84 -1.27 17.90
N GLY A 215 -30.91 -0.12 17.21
CA GLY A 215 -31.26 1.17 17.83
C GLY A 215 -30.19 1.74 18.76
N VAL A 216 -28.98 1.16 18.76
CA VAL A 216 -27.85 1.63 19.56
C VAL A 216 -27.28 2.90 18.91
N HIS A 217 -27.94 4.04 19.15
CA HIS A 217 -27.52 5.35 18.66
C HIS A 217 -26.54 6.01 19.62
N ARG A 218 -25.26 5.63 19.50
CA ARG A 218 -24.14 6.34 20.15
C ARG A 218 -23.26 6.99 19.08
N GLY A 219 -22.85 8.24 19.29
CA GLY A 219 -22.06 9.01 18.31
C GLY A 219 -20.73 8.33 17.90
N LEU A 220 -20.13 7.57 18.81
CA LEU A 220 -18.92 6.78 18.58
C LEU A 220 -19.17 5.58 17.65
N VAL A 221 -20.20 4.78 17.90
CA VAL A 221 -20.60 3.64 17.04
C VAL A 221 -20.94 4.11 15.62
N LYS A 222 -21.70 5.20 15.52
CA LYS A 222 -22.03 5.81 14.21
C LYS A 222 -20.79 6.22 13.44
N THR A 223 -19.78 6.77 14.12
CA THR A 223 -18.50 7.11 13.51
C THR A 223 -17.78 5.85 13.04
N ILE A 224 -17.60 4.88 13.94
CA ILE A 224 -16.80 3.67 13.68
C ILE A 224 -17.33 2.95 12.45
N HIS A 225 -18.65 2.89 12.27
CA HIS A 225 -19.25 2.27 11.08
C HIS A 225 -19.30 3.21 9.88
N ARG A 226 -19.84 4.43 10.00
CA ARG A 226 -20.03 5.31 8.84
C ARG A 226 -18.70 5.76 8.24
N ASP A 227 -17.82 6.29 9.09
CA ASP A 227 -16.52 6.78 8.64
C ASP A 227 -15.60 5.58 8.38
N GLY A 228 -15.77 4.47 9.11
CA GLY A 228 -15.01 3.24 8.93
C GLY A 228 -15.23 2.50 7.63
N VAL A 229 -16.47 2.33 7.19
CA VAL A 229 -16.83 1.59 5.96
C VAL A 229 -16.29 2.28 4.72
N PHE A 230 -16.24 3.63 4.70
CA PHE A 230 -15.71 4.39 3.57
C PHE A 230 -14.27 3.97 3.22
N TYR A 231 -13.43 3.74 4.23
CA TYR A 231 -12.05 3.30 3.99
C TYR A 231 -11.98 1.95 3.28
N TYR A 232 -12.77 0.95 3.70
CA TYR A 232 -12.82 -0.36 3.05
C TYR A 232 -13.37 -0.29 1.63
N ILE A 233 -14.35 0.58 1.36
CA ILE A 233 -14.87 0.80 0.00
C ILE A 233 -13.78 1.33 -0.92
N VAL A 234 -13.01 2.32 -0.46
CA VAL A 234 -11.93 2.91 -1.25
C VAL A 234 -10.86 1.87 -1.58
N LEU A 235 -10.43 1.06 -0.60
CA LEU A 235 -9.45 0.00 -0.81
C LEU A 235 -9.96 -1.05 -1.81
N PHE A 236 -11.20 -1.52 -1.63
CA PHE A 236 -11.83 -2.43 -2.59
C PHE A 236 -11.88 -1.87 -4.01
N CYS A 237 -12.17 -0.57 -4.17
CA CYS A 237 -12.18 0.09 -5.47
C CYS A 237 -10.78 0.14 -6.10
N PHE A 238 -9.73 0.39 -5.31
CA PHE A 238 -8.34 0.32 -5.79
C PHE A 238 -7.97 -1.10 -6.19
N ALA A 239 -8.28 -2.10 -5.37
CA ALA A 239 -8.02 -3.51 -5.66
C ALA A 239 -8.72 -3.95 -6.96
N LEU A 240 -10.00 -3.57 -7.13
CA LEU A 240 -10.74 -3.78 -8.38
C LEU A 240 -10.08 -3.07 -9.57
N ALA A 241 -9.65 -1.82 -9.39
CA ALA A 241 -8.97 -1.09 -10.44
C ALA A 241 -7.65 -1.77 -10.84
N ASN A 242 -6.88 -2.30 -9.88
CA ASN A 242 -5.67 -3.06 -10.14
C ASN A 242 -5.93 -4.38 -10.87
N VAL A 243 -6.99 -5.11 -10.52
CA VAL A 243 -7.45 -6.28 -11.29
C VAL A 243 -7.70 -5.91 -12.75
N VAL A 244 -8.39 -4.79 -13.00
CA VAL A 244 -8.70 -4.32 -14.36
C VAL A 244 -7.42 -3.87 -15.09
N THR A 245 -6.55 -3.09 -14.46
CA THR A 245 -5.34 -2.59 -15.11
C THR A 245 -4.36 -3.70 -15.42
N THR A 246 -4.20 -4.71 -14.56
CA THR A 246 -3.32 -5.86 -14.84
C THR A 246 -3.77 -6.66 -16.07
N VAL A 247 -5.07 -6.70 -16.38
CA VAL A 247 -5.59 -7.42 -17.56
C VAL A 247 -5.57 -6.54 -18.82
N VAL A 248 -5.87 -5.25 -18.68
CA VAL A 248 -6.13 -4.37 -19.83
C VAL A 248 -4.89 -3.57 -20.25
N LEU A 249 -4.06 -3.16 -19.29
CA LEU A 249 -2.96 -2.24 -19.53
C LEU A 249 -1.62 -2.97 -19.75
N PRO A 250 -0.72 -2.38 -20.55
CA PRO A 250 0.65 -2.88 -20.68
C PRO A 250 1.42 -2.69 -19.36
N GLY A 251 2.46 -3.51 -19.15
CA GLY A 251 3.16 -3.65 -17.87
C GLY A 251 3.60 -2.34 -17.22
N GLU A 252 4.01 -1.35 -18.02
CA GLU A 252 4.50 -0.06 -17.51
C GLU A 252 3.38 0.78 -16.87
N LEU A 253 2.15 0.66 -17.37
CA LEU A 253 0.99 1.40 -16.86
C LEU A 253 0.28 0.66 -15.72
N GLN A 254 0.56 -0.64 -15.52
CA GLN A 254 0.03 -1.40 -14.39
C GLN A 254 0.53 -0.83 -13.06
N ALA A 255 1.79 -0.37 -13.03
CA ALA A 255 2.43 0.20 -11.85
C ALA A 255 1.68 1.41 -11.26
N ILE A 256 1.03 2.22 -12.10
CA ILE A 256 0.37 3.48 -11.71
C ILE A 256 -0.68 3.24 -10.63
N VAL A 257 -1.61 2.31 -10.88
CA VAL A 257 -2.72 2.04 -9.94
C VAL A 257 -2.23 1.24 -8.74
N SER A 258 -1.22 0.38 -8.91
CA SER A 258 -0.65 -0.37 -7.80
C SER A 258 0.12 0.51 -6.83
N SER A 259 0.89 1.48 -7.32
CA SER A 259 1.59 2.47 -6.49
C SER A 259 0.61 3.32 -5.71
N ALA A 260 -0.51 3.73 -6.33
CA ALA A 260 -1.58 4.44 -5.64
C ALA A 260 -2.21 3.57 -4.53
N GLU A 261 -2.59 2.33 -4.83
CA GLU A 261 -3.16 1.42 -3.83
C GLU A 261 -2.21 1.20 -2.64
N ARG A 262 -0.93 0.99 -2.90
CA ARG A 262 0.12 0.79 -1.88
C ARG A 262 0.24 1.93 -0.90
N VAL A 263 0.10 3.17 -1.38
CA VAL A 263 0.16 4.39 -0.57
C VAL A 263 -1.17 4.66 0.14
N MET A 264 -2.28 4.31 -0.50
CA MET A 264 -3.61 4.48 0.09
C MET A 264 -3.83 3.57 1.30
N HIS A 265 -3.31 2.34 1.29
CA HIS A 265 -3.38 1.43 2.44
C HIS A 265 -2.93 2.09 3.78
N PRO A 266 -1.69 2.61 3.89
CA PRO A 266 -1.24 3.24 5.12
C PRO A 266 -1.87 4.60 5.41
N ILE A 267 -2.24 5.37 4.39
CA ILE A 267 -2.97 6.64 4.60
C ILE A 267 -4.33 6.37 5.25
N LEU A 268 -5.12 5.47 4.66
CA LEU A 268 -6.47 5.17 5.13
C LEU A 268 -6.45 4.45 6.48
N THR A 269 -5.52 3.51 6.66
CA THR A 269 -5.35 2.80 7.94
C THR A 269 -4.93 3.76 9.05
N SER A 270 -4.04 4.72 8.78
CA SER A 270 -3.65 5.70 9.79
C SER A 270 -4.77 6.66 10.16
N ARG A 271 -5.46 7.22 9.16
CA ARG A 271 -6.60 8.13 9.40
C ARG A 271 -7.69 7.47 10.21
N VAL A 272 -7.96 6.19 9.95
CA VAL A 272 -9.00 5.50 10.71
C VAL A 272 -8.58 5.27 12.16
N ILE A 273 -7.33 4.91 12.42
CA ILE A 273 -6.79 4.76 13.78
C ILE A 273 -6.82 6.10 14.53
N HIS A 274 -6.37 7.19 13.90
CA HIS A 274 -6.42 8.53 14.49
C HIS A 274 -7.87 8.93 14.81
N SER A 275 -8.81 8.71 13.88
CA SER A 275 -10.22 9.05 14.10
C SER A 275 -10.85 8.32 15.28
N ILE A 276 -10.43 7.08 15.52
CA ILE A 276 -10.89 6.25 16.64
C ILE A 276 -10.27 6.78 17.94
N ARG A 277 -8.94 6.92 18.00
CA ARG A 277 -8.23 7.37 19.21
C ARG A 277 -8.60 8.79 19.63
N ALA A 278 -8.76 9.72 18.68
CA ALA A 278 -9.17 11.10 18.95
C ALA A 278 -10.60 11.22 19.50
N LYS A 279 -11.48 10.28 19.16
CA LYS A 279 -12.85 10.24 19.71
C LYS A 279 -12.90 9.48 21.02
N ALA A 280 -12.08 8.43 21.13
CA ALA A 280 -11.93 7.65 22.34
C ALA A 280 -11.37 8.51 23.49
N SER A 281 -10.41 9.41 23.24
CA SER A 281 -9.84 10.31 24.25
C SER A 281 -10.85 11.25 24.92
N ARG A 282 -12.10 11.33 24.43
CA ARG A 282 -13.17 12.13 25.05
C ARG A 282 -13.96 11.28 26.06
N PRO A 283 -14.02 11.64 27.36
CA PRO A 283 -14.68 10.85 28.40
C PRO A 283 -16.17 10.51 28.14
N SER A 284 -16.89 11.38 27.43
CA SER A 284 -18.30 11.17 27.07
C SER A 284 -18.51 10.12 25.96
N ALA A 285 -17.45 9.71 25.27
CA ALA A 285 -17.53 8.75 24.16
C ALA A 285 -17.71 7.29 24.61
N TRP A 286 -17.26 6.95 25.83
CA TRP A 286 -17.28 5.59 26.37
C TRP A 286 -18.58 5.21 27.07
N ILE A 287 -19.48 6.16 27.32
CA ILE A 287 -20.74 5.89 28.01
C ILE A 287 -21.50 4.81 27.23
N GLY A 288 -21.54 3.60 27.79
CA GLY A 288 -22.14 2.35 27.29
C GLY A 288 -21.55 1.77 25.99
N PHE A 289 -20.24 1.92 25.80
CA PHE A 289 -19.45 1.24 24.77
C PHE A 289 -18.42 0.31 25.42
N ASP A 290 -18.13 -0.81 24.77
CA ASP A 290 -17.31 -1.88 25.35
C ASP A 290 -15.81 -1.55 25.22
N GLU A 291 -15.32 -0.70 26.12
CA GLU A 291 -13.96 -0.15 26.15
C GLU A 291 -12.88 -1.24 26.16
N GLN A 292 -13.16 -2.35 26.85
CA GLN A 292 -12.23 -3.47 26.99
C GLN A 292 -11.85 -4.10 25.64
N ASN A 293 -12.77 -4.14 24.68
CA ASN A 293 -12.48 -4.74 23.37
C ASN A 293 -11.45 -3.95 22.57
N TRP A 294 -11.46 -2.62 22.70
CA TRP A 294 -10.53 -1.73 22.00
C TRP A 294 -9.19 -1.62 22.72
N ASN A 295 -9.19 -1.67 24.05
CA ASN A 295 -7.97 -1.74 24.85
C ASN A 295 -7.17 -3.02 24.55
N ASP A 296 -7.83 -4.17 24.45
CA ASP A 296 -7.13 -5.46 24.21
C ASP A 296 -6.47 -5.54 22.82
N VAL A 297 -6.98 -4.79 21.84
CA VAL A 297 -6.33 -4.65 20.52
C VAL A 297 -5.40 -3.43 20.45
N GLY A 298 -5.11 -2.77 21.57
CA GLY A 298 -4.19 -1.64 21.63
C GLY A 298 -4.66 -0.36 20.93
N LEU A 299 -5.98 -0.25 20.68
CA LEU A 299 -6.63 0.91 20.04
C LEU A 299 -7.49 1.73 21.01
N GLY A 300 -7.53 1.36 22.29
CA GLY A 300 -8.29 2.04 23.33
C GLY A 300 -7.50 3.15 24.06
N VAL A 301 -8.13 3.75 25.08
CA VAL A 301 -7.65 4.99 25.73
C VAL A 301 -6.77 4.75 26.93
N ASN A 302 -6.84 3.57 27.57
CA ASN A 302 -5.97 3.23 28.70
C ASN A 302 -4.48 3.15 28.32
N ASP A 303 -4.18 3.23 27.03
CA ASP A 303 -2.82 3.30 26.51
C ASP A 303 -2.27 4.73 26.43
N ILE A 304 -3.11 5.77 26.45
CA ILE A 304 -2.68 7.19 26.37
C ILE A 304 -2.53 7.71 27.82
N PRO A 305 -1.34 8.19 28.22
CA PRO A 305 -1.04 8.64 29.58
C PRO A 305 -1.82 9.89 30.01
#